data_AF-A0A1M7ZM95-F1
#
_entry.id   AF-A0A1M7ZM95-F1
#
_cell.length_a   1.000
_cell.length_b   1.000
_cell.length_c   1.000
_cell.angle_alpha   90.00
_cell.angle_beta   90.00
_cell.angle_gamma   90.00
#
_symmetry.space_group_name_H-M   'P 1'
#
loop_
_entity.id
_entity.type
_entity.pdbx_description
1 polymer ?
#
loop_
_entity_poly.entity_id
_entity_poly.type
_entity_poly.pdbx_seq_one_letter_code
_entity_poly.pdbx_strand_id
1 'polypeptide(L)'
;MPRGVFFRGDDRKVWRIFDEGFSARDDEKLRGESVMRFGKDPRTGAEKTNVAPDVHPGKVVCVTRDFYAAAVFPTDLSLLTNIFYLDLDTASLLNTQSYQWKYVQSIAHELATDAEKRAALWPMYGQERAAMRVEPHQILCAIQIERKWYGPSVFNGGKFRVRPDRTMVNSEVERDFLGEQFLEQAKRHIASLDPGKWYEIPTQAQGIAPSTGL
;
A
#
# COMPACT_ATOMS: atom_id res chain seq x y z
N MET A 1 14.97 16.06 -7.80
CA MET A 1 13.63 16.06 -7.16
C MET A 1 13.70 15.16 -5.93
N PRO A 2 12.96 15.43 -4.84
CA PRO A 2 13.03 14.62 -3.62
C PRO A 2 12.49 13.21 -3.85
N ARG A 3 13.36 12.19 -3.77
CA ARG A 3 13.02 10.78 -3.98
C ARG A 3 12.73 10.05 -2.67
N GLY A 4 12.03 8.93 -2.73
CA GLY A 4 11.77 8.10 -1.56
C GLY A 4 11.37 6.67 -1.94
N VAL A 5 11.62 5.75 -0.99
CA VAL A 5 11.21 4.34 -1.11
C VAL A 5 9.75 4.19 -0.73
N PHE A 6 9.00 3.53 -1.61
CA PHE A 6 7.61 3.14 -1.41
C PHE A 6 7.43 1.66 -1.71
N PHE A 7 6.30 1.13 -1.28
CA PHE A 7 5.95 -0.27 -1.43
C PHE A 7 4.57 -0.43 -2.06
N ARG A 8 4.39 -1.52 -2.80
CA ARG A 8 3.09 -1.92 -3.33
C ARG A 8 2.96 -3.43 -3.30
N GLY A 9 1.90 -3.93 -2.66
CA GLY A 9 1.47 -5.31 -2.79
C GLY A 9 0.68 -5.51 -4.08
N ASP A 10 1.03 -6.53 -4.87
CA ASP A 10 0.33 -6.87 -6.12
C ASP A 10 0.44 -8.38 -6.40
N ASP A 11 -0.58 -8.95 -7.03
CA ASP A 11 -0.69 -10.37 -7.38
C ASP A 11 -0.29 -10.66 -8.84
N ARG A 12 -0.06 -9.63 -9.65
CA ARG A 12 0.40 -9.79 -11.03
C ARG A 12 1.79 -10.41 -11.08
N LYS A 13 2.07 -11.06 -12.22
CA LYS A 13 3.37 -11.68 -12.50
C LYS A 13 4.47 -10.61 -12.49
N VAL A 14 5.55 -10.87 -11.73
CA VAL A 14 6.63 -9.89 -11.51
C VAL A 14 7.30 -9.45 -12.81
N TRP A 15 7.61 -10.38 -13.72
CA TRP A 15 8.22 -10.04 -15.01
C TRP A 15 7.38 -9.04 -15.81
N ARG A 16 6.05 -9.14 -15.73
CA ARG A 16 5.13 -8.23 -16.43
C ARG A 16 5.20 -6.84 -15.82
N ILE A 17 5.29 -6.75 -14.51
CA ILE A 17 5.39 -5.47 -13.80
C ILE A 17 6.75 -4.81 -14.06
N PHE A 18 7.83 -5.58 -14.13
CA PHE A 18 9.15 -5.04 -14.50
C PHE A 18 9.19 -4.53 -15.94
N ASP A 19 8.42 -5.12 -16.87
CA ASP A 19 8.36 -4.69 -18.27
C ASP A 19 7.40 -3.51 -18.51
N GLU A 20 6.19 -3.57 -17.93
CA GLU A 20 5.11 -2.61 -18.22
C GLU A 20 5.02 -1.46 -17.22
N GLY A 21 5.55 -1.65 -16.00
CA GLY A 21 5.31 -0.78 -14.87
C GLY A 21 3.94 -0.98 -14.22
N PHE A 22 3.47 0.04 -13.50
CA PHE A 22 2.11 0.13 -13.00
C PHE A 22 1.38 1.31 -13.63
N SER A 23 0.16 1.07 -14.09
CA SER A 23 -0.78 2.11 -14.52
C SER A 23 -2.10 1.99 -13.78
N ALA A 24 -2.86 3.08 -13.76
CA ALA A 24 -4.27 3.05 -13.44
C ALA A 24 -4.98 2.00 -14.31
N ARG A 25 -5.97 1.31 -13.74
CA ARG A 25 -6.84 0.40 -14.50
C ARG A 25 -7.79 1.30 -15.29
N ASP A 26 -7.42 1.66 -16.51
CA ASP A 26 -8.14 2.60 -17.38
C ASP A 26 -9.57 2.11 -17.68
N ASP A 27 -10.45 2.30 -16.70
CA ASP A 27 -11.86 1.93 -16.76
C ASP A 27 -12.61 3.16 -17.26
N GLU A 28 -13.08 3.07 -18.51
CA GLU A 28 -13.83 4.14 -19.18
C GLU A 28 -15.03 4.59 -18.35
N LYS A 29 -15.63 3.69 -17.56
CA LYS A 29 -16.78 4.00 -16.70
C LYS A 29 -16.45 5.00 -15.61
N LEU A 30 -15.18 5.10 -15.23
CA LEU A 30 -14.75 6.00 -14.17
C LEU A 30 -14.33 7.37 -14.74
N ARG A 31 -14.29 7.58 -16.07
CA ARG A 31 -13.85 8.86 -16.66
C ARG A 31 -14.71 10.01 -16.11
N GLY A 32 -14.05 11.02 -15.53
CA GLY A 32 -14.71 12.17 -14.88
C GLY A 32 -14.95 12.03 -13.37
N GLU A 33 -14.74 10.85 -12.79
CA GLU A 33 -14.81 10.66 -11.34
C GLU A 33 -13.57 11.22 -10.62
N SER A 34 -13.76 11.65 -9.37
CA SER A 34 -12.70 12.10 -8.47
C SER A 34 -11.75 10.95 -8.11
N VAL A 35 -10.45 11.25 -7.97
CA VAL A 35 -9.44 10.30 -7.46
C VAL A 35 -9.76 9.88 -6.02
N MET A 36 -10.31 10.79 -5.22
CA MET A 36 -10.80 10.49 -3.88
C MET A 36 -12.29 10.11 -3.96
N ARG A 37 -12.66 8.98 -3.36
CA ARG A 37 -14.05 8.51 -3.21
C ARG A 37 -14.41 8.46 -1.74
N PHE A 38 -15.64 8.86 -1.39
CA PHE A 38 -16.11 8.71 -0.02
C PHE A 38 -16.37 7.25 0.31
N GLY A 39 -16.10 6.90 1.57
CA GLY A 39 -15.99 5.52 2.01
C GLY A 39 -17.21 4.69 1.64
N LYS A 40 -16.95 3.52 1.04
CA LYS A 40 -17.88 2.41 1.04
C LYS A 40 -17.40 1.40 2.08
N ASP A 41 -18.33 0.80 2.82
CA ASP A 41 -18.03 -0.30 3.72
C ASP A 41 -17.29 -1.40 2.93
N PRO A 42 -16.08 -1.82 3.35
CA PRO A 42 -15.30 -2.78 2.58
C PRO A 42 -15.88 -4.20 2.58
N ARG A 43 -16.84 -4.50 3.45
CA ARG A 43 -17.57 -5.79 3.50
C ARG A 43 -18.89 -5.73 2.73
N THR A 44 -19.62 -4.62 2.81
CA THR A 44 -20.99 -4.53 2.27
C THR A 44 -21.13 -3.64 1.04
N GLY A 45 -20.13 -2.80 0.74
CA GLY A 45 -20.16 -1.84 -0.36
C GLY A 45 -21.09 -0.63 -0.13
N ALA A 46 -21.75 -0.54 1.03
CA ALA A 46 -22.66 0.57 1.37
C ALA A 46 -21.88 1.86 1.62
N GLU A 47 -22.39 3.00 1.17
CA GLU A 47 -21.78 4.30 1.48
C GLU A 47 -21.80 4.57 2.99
N LYS A 48 -20.65 5.00 3.53
CA LYS A 48 -20.46 5.31 4.94
C LYS A 48 -19.87 6.70 5.08
N THR A 49 -20.67 7.61 5.64
CA THR A 49 -20.28 8.99 5.95
C THR A 49 -19.39 9.13 7.17
N ASN A 50 -19.04 8.03 7.84
CA ASN A 50 -18.11 8.01 8.98
C ASN A 50 -16.76 7.37 8.65
N VAL A 51 -16.45 7.18 7.36
CA VAL A 51 -15.18 6.60 6.89
C VAL A 51 -14.43 7.64 6.06
N ALA A 52 -13.13 7.83 6.32
CA ALA A 52 -12.32 8.74 5.52
C ALA A 52 -12.42 8.43 4.02
N PRO A 53 -12.28 9.45 3.16
CA PRO A 53 -12.24 9.20 1.73
C PRO A 53 -11.05 8.31 1.38
N ASP A 54 -11.31 7.31 0.54
CA ASP A 54 -10.33 6.37 0.02
C ASP A 54 -9.93 6.78 -1.39
N VAL A 55 -8.82 6.27 -1.89
CA VAL A 55 -8.42 6.44 -3.28
C VAL A 55 -9.24 5.51 -4.17
N HIS A 56 -9.58 5.97 -5.38
CA HIS A 56 -10.17 5.10 -6.39
C HIS A 56 -9.07 4.24 -7.05
N PRO A 57 -8.99 2.92 -6.78
CA PRO A 57 -7.88 2.08 -7.26
C PRO A 57 -7.87 1.88 -8.79
N GLY A 58 -8.99 2.20 -9.46
CA GLY A 58 -9.06 2.26 -10.92
C GLY A 58 -8.42 3.51 -11.53
N LYS A 59 -8.16 4.56 -10.75
CA LYS A 59 -7.70 5.86 -11.28
C LYS A 59 -6.22 6.12 -11.10
N VAL A 60 -5.61 5.44 -10.15
CA VAL A 60 -4.23 5.66 -9.74
C VAL A 60 -3.64 4.37 -9.24
N VAL A 61 -2.31 4.35 -9.16
CA VAL A 61 -1.52 3.32 -8.51
C VAL A 61 -1.35 3.71 -7.05
N CYS A 62 -2.05 3.01 -6.16
CA CYS A 62 -1.83 3.14 -4.71
C CYS A 62 -0.47 2.55 -4.32
N VAL A 63 0.28 3.29 -3.51
CA VAL A 63 1.56 2.89 -2.92
C VAL A 63 1.59 3.31 -1.45
N THR A 64 2.46 2.71 -0.66
CA THR A 64 2.57 2.95 0.79
C THR A 64 4.02 3.21 1.20
N ARG A 65 4.24 3.99 2.25
CA ARG A 65 5.55 4.10 2.91
C ARG A 65 5.80 3.02 3.96
N ASP A 66 4.78 2.25 4.29
CA ASP A 66 4.85 1.17 5.26
C ASP A 66 4.89 -0.18 4.52
N PHE A 67 6.03 -0.85 4.65
CA PHE A 67 6.25 -2.17 4.09
C PHE A 67 5.23 -3.20 4.61
N TYR A 68 4.88 -3.16 5.90
CA TYR A 68 3.93 -4.09 6.50
C TYR A 68 2.52 -3.85 5.99
N ALA A 69 2.17 -2.61 5.68
CA ALA A 69 0.90 -2.29 5.04
C ALA A 69 0.83 -2.83 3.60
N ALA A 70 1.94 -2.85 2.86
CA ALA A 70 1.98 -3.42 1.51
C ALA A 70 1.67 -4.93 1.51
N ALA A 71 2.01 -5.65 2.58
CA ALA A 71 1.67 -7.06 2.73
C ALA A 71 0.15 -7.32 2.83
N VAL A 72 -0.65 -6.28 3.13
CA VAL A 72 -2.11 -6.41 3.25
C VAL A 72 -2.76 -6.63 1.88
N PHE A 73 -2.21 -6.03 0.83
CA PHE A 73 -2.85 -5.95 -0.48
C PHE A 73 -2.23 -6.91 -1.52
N PRO A 74 -3.02 -7.48 -2.45
CA PRO A 74 -4.48 -7.39 -2.52
C PRO A 74 -5.15 -8.15 -1.37
N THR A 75 -6.38 -7.76 -1.00
CA THR A 75 -7.10 -8.32 0.16
C THR A 75 -7.64 -9.73 -0.06
N ASP A 76 -7.50 -10.29 -1.27
CA ASP A 76 -7.81 -11.70 -1.53
C ASP A 76 -6.84 -12.60 -0.74
N LEU A 77 -7.43 -13.43 0.12
CA LEU A 77 -6.71 -14.29 1.07
C LEU A 77 -6.06 -15.50 0.40
N SER A 78 -6.43 -15.82 -0.84
CA SER A 78 -5.98 -17.02 -1.56
C SER A 78 -4.70 -16.81 -2.37
N LEU A 79 -4.28 -15.55 -2.57
CA LEU A 79 -3.23 -15.20 -3.51
C LEU A 79 -1.87 -15.06 -2.83
N LEU A 80 -0.85 -15.61 -3.50
CA LEU A 80 0.53 -15.20 -3.28
C LEU A 80 0.68 -13.74 -3.70
N THR A 81 1.35 -12.95 -2.86
CA THR A 81 1.53 -11.52 -3.09
C THR A 81 2.99 -11.23 -3.34
N ASN A 82 3.26 -10.35 -4.27
CA ASN A 82 4.57 -9.73 -4.43
C ASN A 82 4.53 -8.33 -3.81
N ILE A 83 5.51 -8.00 -2.97
CA ILE A 83 5.73 -6.63 -2.51
C ILE A 83 6.82 -6.05 -3.40
N PHE A 84 6.47 -5.03 -4.16
CA PHE A 84 7.38 -4.27 -5.02
C PHE A 84 7.98 -3.10 -4.24
N TYR A 85 9.30 -2.92 -4.37
CA TYR A 85 10.03 -1.77 -3.87
C TYR A 85 10.13 -0.74 -4.99
N LEU A 86 9.72 0.48 -4.70
CA LEU A 86 9.57 1.55 -5.67
C LEU A 86 10.41 2.76 -5.26
N ASP A 87 11.14 3.34 -6.19
CA ASP A 87 11.83 4.62 -6.00
C ASP A 87 11.10 5.71 -6.79
N LEU A 88 10.35 6.54 -6.05
CA LEU A 88 9.41 7.50 -6.62
C LEU A 88 9.79 8.94 -6.26
N ASP A 89 9.54 9.85 -7.20
CA ASP A 89 9.56 11.29 -6.92
C ASP A 89 8.38 11.63 -6.00
N THR A 90 8.70 12.07 -4.79
CA THR A 90 7.69 12.40 -3.77
C THR A 90 6.87 13.63 -4.15
N ALA A 91 7.40 14.52 -5.00
CA ALA A 91 6.68 15.69 -5.48
C ALA A 91 5.58 15.34 -6.51
N SER A 92 5.72 14.21 -7.21
CA SER A 92 4.71 13.74 -8.18
C SER A 92 3.60 12.88 -7.55
N LEU A 93 3.67 12.59 -6.25
CA LEU A 93 2.70 11.75 -5.56
C LEU A 93 1.59 12.59 -4.91
N LEU A 94 0.34 12.16 -5.10
CA LEU A 94 -0.77 12.69 -4.33
C LEU A 94 -0.67 12.17 -2.89
N ASN A 95 -0.61 13.11 -1.94
CA ASN A 95 -0.62 12.81 -0.51
C ASN A 95 -2.06 12.64 0.00
N THR A 96 -2.56 11.41 -0.03
CA THR A 96 -3.96 11.07 0.30
C THR A 96 -4.25 11.22 1.79
N GLN A 97 -3.24 11.01 2.64
CA GLN A 97 -3.31 11.18 4.09
C GLN A 97 -3.75 12.58 4.52
N SER A 98 -3.27 13.63 3.84
CA SER A 98 -3.67 15.00 4.19
C SER A 98 -5.16 15.26 3.95
N TYR A 99 -5.76 14.63 2.94
CA TYR A 99 -7.20 14.72 2.67
C TYR A 99 -7.99 13.88 3.67
N GLN A 100 -7.53 12.65 3.93
CA GLN A 100 -8.13 11.73 4.90
C GLN A 100 -8.15 12.33 6.31
N TRP A 101 -7.04 12.90 6.76
CA TRP A 101 -6.93 13.49 8.09
C TRP A 101 -7.85 14.69 8.29
N LYS A 102 -7.89 15.62 7.33
CA LYS A 102 -8.81 16.78 7.37
C LYS A 102 -10.26 16.32 7.49
N TYR A 103 -10.63 15.27 6.76
CA TYR A 103 -11.97 14.71 6.85
C TYR A 103 -12.24 14.10 8.22
N VAL A 104 -11.34 13.26 8.74
CA VAL A 104 -11.49 12.67 10.09
C VAL A 104 -11.65 13.74 11.15
N GLN A 105 -10.86 14.83 11.08
CA GLN A 105 -11.00 15.97 11.99
C GLN A 105 -12.38 16.62 11.91
N SER A 106 -12.96 16.72 10.70
CA SER A 106 -14.30 17.32 10.52
C SER A 106 -15.42 16.48 11.14
N ILE A 107 -15.30 15.15 11.12
CA ILE A 107 -16.32 14.23 11.66
C ILE A 107 -15.99 13.73 13.07
N ALA A 108 -14.86 14.12 13.67
CA ALA A 108 -14.37 13.54 14.93
C ALA A 108 -15.39 13.64 16.08
N HIS A 109 -16.17 14.71 16.11
CA HIS A 109 -17.22 14.96 17.09
C HIS A 109 -18.45 14.03 16.94
N GLU A 110 -18.62 13.41 15.77
CA GLU A 110 -19.69 12.46 15.46
C GLU A 110 -19.30 11.00 15.77
N LEU A 111 -18.00 10.72 15.99
CA LEU A 111 -17.47 9.38 16.24
C LEU A 111 -17.58 9.01 17.73
N ALA A 112 -18.69 8.38 18.11
CA ALA A 112 -19.01 8.07 19.50
C ALA A 112 -18.20 6.90 20.08
N THR A 113 -17.87 5.90 19.25
CA THR A 113 -17.22 4.66 19.70
C THR A 113 -15.80 4.51 19.15
N ASP A 114 -14.96 3.76 19.86
CA ASP A 114 -13.61 3.42 19.36
C ASP A 114 -13.65 2.60 18.06
N ALA A 115 -14.72 1.84 17.84
CA ALA A 115 -14.93 1.09 16.60
C ALA A 115 -15.12 2.05 15.42
N GLU A 116 -15.92 3.11 15.60
CA GLU A 116 -16.14 4.15 14.58
C GLU A 116 -14.88 4.95 14.34
N LYS A 117 -14.14 5.33 15.39
CA LYS A 117 -12.84 6.03 15.26
C LYS A 117 -11.84 5.21 14.46
N ARG A 118 -11.71 3.90 14.74
CA ARG A 118 -10.84 3.00 13.97
C ARG A 118 -11.30 2.84 12.52
N ALA A 119 -12.61 2.75 12.28
CA ALA A 119 -13.15 2.65 10.93
C ALA A 119 -12.90 3.94 10.13
N ALA A 120 -13.05 5.11 10.75
CA ALA A 120 -12.77 6.41 10.14
C ALA A 120 -11.33 6.51 9.65
N LEU A 121 -10.39 5.97 10.43
CA LEU A 121 -8.96 6.02 10.18
C LEU A 121 -8.46 4.87 9.28
N TRP A 122 -9.32 3.94 8.85
CA TRP A 122 -8.87 2.77 8.08
C TRP A 122 -8.10 3.12 6.79
N PRO A 123 -8.59 4.02 5.92
CA PRO A 123 -7.84 4.40 4.71
C PRO A 123 -6.47 5.00 5.02
N MET A 124 -6.24 5.40 6.27
CA MET A 124 -4.98 5.97 6.71
C MET A 124 -3.93 4.92 7.14
N TYR A 125 -4.31 3.66 7.32
CA TYR A 125 -3.47 2.60 7.89
C TYR A 125 -2.11 2.44 7.18
N GLY A 126 -2.08 2.60 5.86
CA GLY A 126 -0.86 2.40 5.07
C GLY A 126 -0.06 3.64 4.75
N GLN A 127 -0.31 4.81 5.34
CA GLN A 127 0.34 6.06 4.86
C GLN A 127 0.24 6.21 3.33
N GLU A 128 -0.92 5.88 2.77
CA GLU A 128 -1.12 5.72 1.34
C GLU A 128 -0.69 6.98 0.57
N ARG A 129 -0.16 6.76 -0.63
CA ARG A 129 0.07 7.76 -1.67
C ARG A 129 -0.47 7.22 -2.98
N ALA A 130 -0.79 8.13 -3.89
CA ALA A 130 -1.28 7.79 -5.21
C ALA A 130 -0.37 8.35 -6.30
N ALA A 131 0.02 7.49 -7.23
CA ALA A 131 0.73 7.86 -8.46
C ALA A 131 -0.19 7.62 -9.66
N MET A 132 -0.13 8.46 -10.71
CA MET A 132 -0.87 8.18 -11.95
C MET A 132 -0.31 6.94 -12.67
N ARG A 133 1.01 6.80 -12.63
CA ARG A 133 1.78 5.73 -13.25
C ARG A 133 3.09 5.54 -12.46
N VAL A 134 3.59 4.32 -12.46
CA VAL A 134 4.94 3.97 -12.00
C VAL A 134 5.64 3.29 -13.17
N GLU A 135 6.71 3.90 -13.66
CA GLU A 135 7.44 3.36 -14.80
C GLU A 135 8.32 2.15 -14.41
N PRO A 136 8.63 1.26 -15.37
CA PRO A 136 9.56 0.13 -15.18
C PRO A 136 10.82 0.46 -14.36
N HIS A 137 11.56 1.51 -14.76
CA HIS A 137 12.82 1.93 -14.12
C HIS A 137 12.65 2.44 -12.69
N GLN A 138 11.42 2.70 -12.23
CA GLN A 138 11.14 3.09 -10.85
C GLN A 138 10.90 1.89 -9.93
N ILE A 139 10.88 0.67 -10.48
CA ILE A 139 10.62 -0.57 -9.77
C ILE A 139 11.94 -1.27 -9.53
N LEU A 140 12.42 -1.24 -8.29
CA LEU A 140 13.76 -1.69 -7.92
C LEU A 140 13.84 -3.22 -7.87
N CYS A 141 12.92 -3.82 -7.11
CA CYS A 141 12.87 -5.24 -6.88
C CYS A 141 11.48 -5.66 -6.39
N ALA A 142 11.26 -6.97 -6.31
CA ALA A 142 10.07 -7.56 -5.73
C ALA A 142 10.45 -8.73 -4.82
N ILE A 143 9.70 -8.89 -3.73
CA ILE A 143 9.75 -10.09 -2.89
C ILE A 143 8.40 -10.79 -2.92
N GLN A 144 8.41 -12.11 -3.01
CA GLN A 144 7.18 -12.88 -2.84
C GLN A 144 6.98 -13.23 -1.37
N ILE A 145 5.76 -13.03 -0.89
CA ILE A 145 5.36 -13.35 0.48
C ILE A 145 4.23 -14.36 0.52
N GLU A 146 4.18 -15.09 1.62
CA GLU A 146 3.05 -15.95 2.01
C GLU A 146 2.32 -15.29 3.17
N ARG A 147 1.00 -15.39 3.21
CA ARG A 147 0.15 -14.71 4.21
C ARG A 147 -0.72 -15.71 4.96
N LYS A 148 -0.98 -15.41 6.23
CA LYS A 148 -1.95 -16.11 7.08
C LYS A 148 -2.76 -15.07 7.85
N TRP A 149 -4.08 -15.17 7.83
CA TRP A 149 -4.95 -14.19 8.48
C TRP A 149 -5.48 -14.71 9.81
N TYR A 150 -5.69 -13.81 10.76
CA TYR A 150 -6.31 -14.16 12.04
C TYR A 150 -7.82 -14.17 11.92
N GLY A 151 -8.36 -15.19 11.24
CA GLY A 151 -9.79 -15.35 11.04
C GLY A 151 -10.25 -14.92 9.63
N PRO A 152 -11.54 -14.56 9.47
CA PRO A 152 -12.17 -14.53 8.15
C PRO A 152 -11.87 -13.26 7.35
N SER A 153 -11.13 -12.28 7.89
CA SER A 153 -10.93 -11.00 7.22
C SER A 153 -9.54 -10.43 7.50
N VAL A 154 -8.95 -9.75 6.51
CA VAL A 154 -7.64 -9.07 6.64
C VAL A 154 -7.61 -8.06 7.80
N PHE A 155 -8.78 -7.54 8.20
CA PHE A 155 -8.92 -6.55 9.27
C PHE A 155 -8.70 -7.12 10.67
N ASN A 156 -8.73 -8.44 10.81
CA ASN A 156 -8.41 -9.11 12.07
C ASN A 156 -6.89 -9.19 12.31
N GLY A 157 -6.08 -8.69 11.36
CA GLY A 157 -4.64 -8.86 11.35
C GLY A 157 -4.23 -10.18 10.71
N GLY A 158 -2.94 -10.41 10.67
CA GLY A 158 -2.38 -11.63 10.12
C GLY A 158 -0.88 -11.68 10.31
N LYS A 159 -0.26 -12.63 9.63
CA LYS A 159 1.18 -12.76 9.52
C LYS A 159 1.57 -12.91 8.07
N PHE A 160 2.77 -12.48 7.73
CA PHE A 160 3.42 -12.88 6.49
C PHE A 160 4.81 -13.44 6.73
N ARG A 161 5.32 -14.17 5.75
CA ARG A 161 6.74 -14.56 5.69
C ARG A 161 7.26 -14.36 4.28
N VAL A 162 8.52 -13.97 4.17
CA VAL A 162 9.23 -13.90 2.89
C VAL A 162 9.54 -15.32 2.43
N ARG A 163 9.35 -15.60 1.13
CA ARG A 163 9.77 -16.90 0.59
C ARG A 163 11.29 -16.94 0.41
N PRO A 164 12.01 -17.98 0.90
CA PRO A 164 13.48 -18.02 0.93
C PRO A 164 14.21 -17.80 -0.39
N ASP A 165 13.56 -18.04 -1.52
CA ASP A 165 14.13 -18.05 -2.87
C ASP A 165 13.47 -17.04 -3.82
N ARG A 166 12.65 -16.11 -3.33
CA ARG A 166 11.74 -15.31 -4.18
C ARG A 166 11.98 -13.81 -4.14
N THR A 167 13.25 -13.41 -4.09
CA THR A 167 13.63 -12.03 -4.38
C THR A 167 13.99 -11.91 -5.85
N MET A 168 13.41 -10.93 -6.54
CA MET A 168 13.64 -10.65 -7.96
C MET A 168 14.09 -9.19 -8.09
N VAL A 169 15.19 -8.96 -8.80
CA VAL A 169 15.73 -7.62 -9.05
C VAL A 169 15.39 -7.20 -10.48
N ASN A 170 15.06 -5.93 -10.67
CA ASN A 170 14.85 -5.38 -12.00
C ASN A 170 16.21 -5.08 -12.65
N SER A 171 16.53 -5.80 -13.73
CA SER A 171 17.82 -5.70 -14.42
C SER A 171 18.03 -4.35 -15.13
N GLU A 172 16.97 -3.59 -15.40
CA GLU A 172 17.10 -2.22 -15.92
C GLU A 172 17.64 -1.26 -14.85
N VAL A 173 17.25 -1.45 -13.60
CA VAL A 173 17.69 -0.62 -12.46
C VAL A 173 19.14 -0.89 -12.09
N GLU A 174 19.61 -2.13 -12.25
CA GLU A 174 21.04 -2.47 -12.05
C GLU A 174 21.99 -1.72 -13.00
N ARG A 175 21.46 -1.04 -14.03
CA ARG A 175 22.24 -0.26 -14.99
C ARG A 175 22.18 1.26 -14.76
N ASP A 176 21.38 1.73 -13.80
CA ASP A 176 21.21 3.15 -13.47
C ASP A 176 21.86 3.48 -12.10
N PHE A 177 22.86 4.36 -12.13
CA PHE A 177 23.63 4.79 -10.96
C PHE A 177 22.77 5.38 -9.83
N LEU A 178 21.67 6.08 -10.15
CA LEU A 178 20.78 6.61 -9.12
C LEU A 178 19.90 5.53 -8.49
N GLY A 179 19.56 4.49 -9.26
CA GLY A 179 18.81 3.33 -8.79
C GLY A 179 19.62 2.43 -7.86
N GLU A 180 20.94 2.36 -8.03
CA GLU A 180 21.82 1.49 -7.24
C GLU A 180 21.73 1.76 -5.73
N GLN A 181 21.72 3.02 -5.29
CA GLN A 181 21.67 3.33 -3.85
C GLN A 181 20.37 2.87 -3.20
N PHE A 182 19.23 3.10 -3.86
CA PHE A 182 17.93 2.66 -3.36
C PHE A 182 17.77 1.14 -3.46
N LEU A 183 18.34 0.53 -4.50
CA LEU A 183 18.38 -0.93 -4.63
C LEU A 183 19.20 -1.57 -3.52
N GLU A 184 20.34 -1.00 -3.15
CA GLU A 184 21.13 -1.49 -2.00
C GLU A 184 20.38 -1.31 -0.67
N GLN A 185 19.64 -0.21 -0.49
CA GLN A 185 18.75 -0.05 0.66
C GLN A 185 17.65 -1.14 0.68
N ALA A 186 17.04 -1.43 -0.47
CA ALA A 186 16.04 -2.48 -0.60
C ALA A 186 16.65 -3.85 -0.27
N LYS A 187 17.81 -4.19 -0.83
CA LYS A 187 18.54 -5.43 -0.54
C LYS A 187 18.88 -5.58 0.93
N ARG A 188 19.36 -4.52 1.60
CA ARG A 188 19.63 -4.54 3.06
C ARG A 188 18.37 -4.77 3.87
N HIS A 189 17.27 -4.11 3.52
CA HIS A 189 15.99 -4.34 4.18
C HIS A 189 15.54 -5.79 3.99
N ILE A 190 15.60 -6.33 2.77
CA ILE A 190 15.24 -7.73 2.48
C ILE A 190 16.15 -8.71 3.23
N ALA A 191 17.46 -8.46 3.28
CA ALA A 191 18.41 -9.29 4.01
C ALA A 191 18.18 -9.29 5.54
N SER A 192 17.55 -8.24 6.08
CA SER A 192 17.10 -8.21 7.47
C SER A 192 15.85 -9.05 7.74
N LEU A 193 15.15 -9.48 6.68
CA LEU A 193 14.01 -10.37 6.78
C LEU A 193 14.49 -11.83 6.77
N ASP A 194 14.21 -12.56 7.85
CA ASP A 194 14.42 -13.99 7.96
C ASP A 194 13.30 -14.74 7.23
N PRO A 195 13.59 -15.50 6.15
CA PRO A 195 12.58 -16.23 5.40
C PRO A 195 11.85 -17.33 6.19
N GLY A 196 12.43 -17.81 7.29
CA GLY A 196 11.79 -18.77 8.19
C GLY A 196 10.84 -18.11 9.20
N LYS A 197 10.94 -16.80 9.39
CA LYS A 197 10.21 -16.06 10.42
C LYS A 197 8.87 -15.53 9.91
N TRP A 198 7.85 -15.66 10.75
CA TRP A 198 6.57 -14.98 10.55
C TRP A 198 6.62 -13.59 11.18
N TYR A 199 6.24 -12.60 10.38
CA TYR A 199 6.10 -11.20 10.75
C TYR A 199 4.63 -10.87 10.95
N GLU A 200 4.30 -10.12 12.00
CA GLU A 200 2.93 -9.65 12.23
C GLU A 200 2.58 -8.57 11.21
N ILE A 201 1.41 -8.71 10.59
CA ILE A 201 0.74 -7.64 9.86
C ILE A 201 0.00 -6.82 10.92
N PRO A 202 0.33 -5.53 11.08
CA PRO A 202 -0.33 -4.72 12.10
C PRO A 202 -1.85 -4.75 11.92
N THR A 203 -2.56 -4.79 13.04
CA THR A 203 -4.01 -4.65 12.99
C THR A 203 -4.39 -3.20 12.73
N GLN A 204 -5.65 -2.94 12.34
CA GLN A 204 -6.17 -1.58 12.24
C GLN A 204 -5.91 -0.76 13.51
N ALA A 205 -5.89 -1.39 14.69
CA ALA A 205 -5.64 -0.73 15.97
C ALA A 205 -4.17 -0.33 16.22
N GLN A 206 -3.20 -0.90 15.50
CA GLN A 206 -1.77 -0.71 15.74
C GLN A 206 -1.08 0.21 14.72
N GLY A 207 -1.60 0.30 13.49
CA GLY A 207 -1.01 1.12 12.42
C GLY A 207 -1.39 2.61 12.46
N ILE A 208 -2.40 2.97 13.26
CA ILE A 208 -2.86 4.35 13.42
C ILE A 208 -2.26 4.91 14.73
N ALA A 209 -0.95 5.09 14.79
CA ALA A 209 -0.37 5.92 15.83
C ALA A 209 -0.35 7.36 15.30
N PRO A 210 -1.31 8.23 15.65
CA PRO A 210 -1.09 9.64 15.43
C PRO A 210 -0.03 10.06 16.44
N SER A 211 1.11 10.59 15.96
CA SER A 211 2.05 11.31 16.82
C SER A 211 1.46 12.61 17.39
N THR A 212 0.18 12.88 17.09
CA THR A 212 -0.60 14.05 17.49
C THR A 212 -1.95 13.56 18.00
N GLY A 213 -2.11 13.43 19.32
CA GLY A 213 -3.34 12.95 19.94
C GLY A 213 -4.61 13.53 19.31
N LEU A 214 -5.56 12.64 19.02
CA LEU A 214 -6.97 12.99 18.91
C LEU A 214 -7.53 13.23 20.31
#